data_AF-A0A453R6F1-F1
#
_entry.id   AF-A0A453R6F1-F1
#
_cell.length_a   1.000
_cell.length_b   1.000
_cell.length_c   1.000
_cell.angle_alpha   90.00
_cell.angle_beta   90.00
_cell.angle_gamma   90.00
#
_symmetry.space_group_name_H-M   'P 1'
#
loop_
_entity.id
_entity.type
_entity.pdbx_description
1 polymer ?
#
loop_
_entity_poly.entity_id
_entity_poly.type
_entity_poly.pdbx_seq_one_letter_code
_entity_poly.pdbx_strand_id
1 'polypeptide(L)'
;MLENPSLVSRHLRKLEFTEMVLEGDVLDFASCPALEDLKMADCRLHLDKISSQSVKRLNIDSCYFFCDCRPSISMHSLVWLLLDSCIVPFLESMPSLETAFVKPAAYSRDCCIRGAFKECCGICAECTGDGDHGSRCVLLGGLSSAIHLELVAEPGMLYLEGI
;
A
#
# COMPACT_ATOMS: atom_id res chain seq x y z
N MET A 1 19.79 -12.87 16.79
CA MET A 1 19.24 -13.11 15.45
C MET A 1 18.29 -14.28 15.59
N LEU A 2 17.00 -14.00 15.76
CA LEU A 2 15.96 -15.01 15.60
C LEU A 2 15.64 -15.00 14.11
N GLU A 3 15.95 -16.09 13.41
CA GLU A 3 15.41 -16.27 12.07
C GLU A 3 13.90 -16.38 12.22
N ASN A 4 13.16 -15.40 11.72
CA ASN A 4 11.71 -15.48 11.67
C ASN A 4 11.35 -16.57 10.65
N PRO A 5 10.69 -17.67 11.04
CA PRO A 5 10.35 -18.71 10.10
C PRO A 5 9.34 -18.13 9.11
N SER A 6 9.78 -17.98 7.85
CA SER A 6 8.89 -17.64 6.74
C SER A 6 7.67 -18.55 6.77
N LEU A 7 6.47 -17.99 6.68
CA LEU A 7 5.24 -18.77 6.71
C LEU A 7 5.19 -19.69 5.47
N VAL A 8 5.26 -21.00 5.67
CA VAL A 8 5.18 -21.99 4.59
C VAL A 8 3.88 -22.77 4.70
N SER A 9 2.97 -22.58 3.73
CA SER A 9 1.74 -23.36 3.67
C SER A 9 1.12 -23.39 2.28
N ARG A 10 0.90 -24.59 1.75
CA ARG A 10 0.23 -24.80 0.46
C ARG A 10 -1.29 -24.70 0.52
N HIS A 11 -1.86 -24.56 1.72
CA HIS A 11 -3.30 -24.60 1.96
C HIS A 11 -3.85 -23.37 2.68
N LEU A 12 -2.97 -22.50 3.18
CA LEU A 12 -3.38 -21.27 3.83
C LEU A 12 -4.07 -20.37 2.82
N ARG A 13 -5.33 -20.03 3.09
CA ARG A 13 -6.15 -19.17 2.23
C ARG A 13 -6.41 -17.79 2.80
N LYS A 14 -6.35 -17.67 4.12
CA LYS A 14 -6.59 -16.43 4.85
C LYS A 14 -5.52 -16.24 5.92
N LEU A 15 -5.01 -15.03 6.04
CA LEU A 15 -4.08 -14.62 7.08
C LEU A 15 -4.49 -13.26 7.64
N GLU A 16 -4.43 -13.12 8.96
CA GLU A 16 -4.83 -11.89 9.65
C GLU A 16 -3.79 -11.55 10.73
N PHE A 17 -3.32 -10.31 10.71
CA PHE A 17 -2.44 -9.74 11.70
C PHE A 17 -3.19 -8.63 12.45
N THR A 18 -3.09 -8.62 13.77
CA THR A 18 -3.74 -7.62 14.63
C THR A 18 -2.78 -7.20 15.73
N GLU A 19 -2.57 -5.90 15.90
CA GLU A 19 -1.68 -5.34 16.93
C GLU A 19 -0.24 -5.89 16.89
N MET A 20 0.24 -6.27 15.70
CA MET A 20 1.57 -6.87 15.52
C MET A 20 2.60 -5.86 15.01
N VAL A 21 3.87 -6.13 15.31
CA VAL A 21 5.01 -5.50 14.65
C VAL A 21 5.48 -6.45 13.56
N LEU A 22 5.41 -6.03 12.30
CA LEU A 22 5.76 -6.85 11.14
C LEU A 22 7.01 -6.27 10.48
N GLU A 23 8.01 -7.12 10.31
CA GLU A 23 9.25 -6.81 9.60
C GLU A 23 9.17 -7.35 8.16
N GLY A 24 10.00 -6.82 7.26
CA GLY A 24 9.89 -7.09 5.81
C GLY A 24 9.99 -8.57 5.40
N ASP A 25 10.70 -9.39 6.17
CA ASP A 25 10.82 -10.84 5.98
C ASP A 25 9.53 -11.62 6.33
N VAL A 26 8.71 -11.08 7.23
CA VAL A 26 7.46 -11.71 7.71
C VAL A 26 6.37 -11.70 6.63
N LEU A 27 6.45 -10.79 5.65
CA LEU A 27 5.46 -10.63 4.58
C LEU A 27 5.85 -11.24 3.23
N ASP A 28 6.86 -12.12 3.20
CA ASP A 28 7.14 -12.92 2.01
C ASP A 28 6.17 -14.10 1.89
N PHE A 29 5.10 -13.90 1.11
CA PHE A 29 4.07 -14.91 0.87
C PHE A 29 4.35 -15.82 -0.33
N ALA A 30 5.56 -15.79 -0.91
CA ALA A 30 5.91 -16.68 -2.02
C ALA A 30 5.72 -18.17 -1.68
N SER A 31 5.89 -18.52 -0.40
CA SER A 31 5.69 -19.89 0.13
C SER A 31 4.23 -20.23 0.49
N CYS A 32 3.30 -19.30 0.25
CA CYS A 32 1.87 -19.46 0.51
C CYS A 32 1.01 -19.26 -0.75
N PRO A 33 1.12 -20.14 -1.77
CA PRO A 33 0.51 -19.92 -3.09
C PRO A 33 -1.03 -19.96 -3.10
N ALA A 34 -1.66 -20.43 -2.02
CA ALA A 34 -3.11 -20.48 -1.88
C ALA A 34 -3.70 -19.29 -1.12
N LEU A 35 -2.87 -18.33 -0.66
CA LEU A 35 -3.32 -17.22 0.18
C LEU A 35 -4.10 -16.21 -0.67
N GLU A 36 -5.40 -16.12 -0.44
CA GLU A 36 -6.32 -15.26 -1.20
C GLU A 36 -6.75 -14.02 -0.42
N ASP A 37 -6.68 -14.06 0.92
CA ASP A 37 -7.26 -13.06 1.82
C ASP A 37 -6.23 -12.65 2.89
N LEU A 38 -5.81 -11.38 2.87
CA LEU A 38 -4.82 -10.84 3.78
C LEU A 38 -5.39 -9.61 4.50
N LYS A 39 -5.37 -9.66 5.83
CA LYS A 39 -5.81 -8.54 6.68
C LYS A 39 -4.73 -8.12 7.66
N MET A 40 -4.56 -6.82 7.82
CA MET A 40 -3.72 -6.20 8.83
C MET A 40 -4.52 -5.11 9.53
N ALA A 41 -4.63 -5.20 10.85
CA ALA A 41 -5.31 -4.21 11.68
C ALA A 41 -4.37 -3.75 12.81
N ASP A 42 -4.28 -2.43 13.03
CA ASP A 42 -3.52 -1.86 14.15
C ASP A 42 -2.04 -2.28 14.20
N CYS A 43 -1.46 -2.60 13.03
CA CYS A 43 -0.09 -3.12 12.94
C CYS A 43 0.95 -2.01 12.74
N ARG A 44 2.19 -2.30 13.15
CA ARG A 44 3.39 -1.50 12.86
C ARG A 44 4.22 -2.21 11.80
N LEU A 45 4.35 -1.60 10.63
CA LEU A 45 4.94 -2.23 9.44
C LEU A 45 6.32 -1.61 9.16
N HIS A 46 7.39 -2.36 9.42
CA HIS A 46 8.78 -1.96 9.14
C HIS A 46 9.21 -2.50 7.77
N LEU A 47 8.65 -1.93 6.71
CA LEU A 47 8.85 -2.41 5.34
C LEU A 47 8.48 -1.35 4.29
N ASP A 48 9.13 -1.44 3.14
CA ASP A 48 8.91 -0.53 2.01
C ASP A 48 7.95 -1.09 0.94
N LYS A 49 7.71 -2.41 0.92
CA LYS A 49 6.91 -3.08 -0.10
C LYS A 49 6.12 -4.26 0.45
N ILE A 50 4.85 -4.35 0.05
CA ILE A 50 4.00 -5.53 0.23
C ILE A 50 3.68 -6.12 -1.14
N SER A 51 3.96 -7.40 -1.34
CA SER A 51 3.67 -8.07 -2.61
C SER A 51 3.13 -9.48 -2.42
N SER A 52 2.25 -9.89 -3.31
CA SER A 52 1.77 -11.27 -3.39
C SER A 52 1.27 -11.58 -4.80
N GLN A 53 1.42 -12.85 -5.21
CA GLN A 53 0.89 -13.34 -6.48
C GLN A 53 -0.51 -13.95 -6.35
N SER A 54 -0.90 -14.41 -5.16
CA SER A 54 -2.14 -15.16 -4.92
C SER A 54 -3.24 -14.35 -4.24
N VAL A 55 -2.89 -13.27 -3.54
CA VAL A 55 -3.85 -12.47 -2.76
C VAL A 55 -4.83 -11.77 -3.70
N LYS A 56 -6.12 -11.93 -3.39
CA LYS A 56 -7.26 -11.35 -4.10
C LYS A 56 -7.96 -10.28 -3.28
N ARG A 57 -7.87 -10.35 -1.95
CA ARG A 57 -8.47 -9.39 -1.02
C ARG A 57 -7.43 -8.91 -0.03
N LEU A 58 -7.24 -7.59 0.01
CA LEU A 58 -6.34 -6.92 0.94
C LEU A 58 -7.11 -5.93 1.80
N ASN A 59 -6.95 -6.04 3.11
CA ASN A 59 -7.46 -5.09 4.09
C ASN A 59 -6.30 -4.59 4.95
N ILE A 60 -6.05 -3.29 4.92
CA ILE A 60 -5.11 -2.60 5.80
C ILE A 60 -5.90 -1.52 6.54
N ASP A 61 -6.08 -1.72 7.83
CA ASP A 61 -6.84 -0.84 8.70
C ASP A 61 -5.95 -0.34 9.84
N SER A 62 -5.90 0.97 10.01
CA SER A 62 -5.25 1.64 11.14
C SER A 62 -3.78 1.23 11.35
N CYS A 63 -3.10 0.86 10.25
CA CYS A 63 -1.70 0.43 10.27
C CYS A 63 -0.74 1.63 10.10
N TYR A 64 0.40 1.56 10.79
CA TYR A 64 1.46 2.55 10.70
C TYR A 64 2.69 1.98 9.99
N PHE A 65 3.11 2.64 8.91
CA PHE A 65 4.29 2.26 8.14
C PHE A 65 5.53 3.03 8.63
N PHE A 66 6.57 2.29 9.02
CA PHE A 66 7.89 2.80 9.36
C PHE A 66 8.83 2.60 8.17
N CYS A 67 8.85 3.57 7.26
CA CYS A 67 9.66 3.53 6.04
C CYS A 67 10.23 4.92 5.72
N ASP A 68 11.46 4.97 5.20
CA ASP A 68 12.12 6.21 4.76
C ASP A 68 11.49 6.78 3.48
N CYS A 69 10.92 5.88 2.67
CA CYS A 69 10.25 6.16 1.41
C CYS A 69 8.75 5.88 1.53
N ARG A 70 7.97 6.27 0.53
CA ARG A 70 6.55 5.87 0.48
C ARG A 70 6.44 4.34 0.33
N PRO A 71 5.61 3.65 1.11
CA PRO A 71 5.43 2.20 0.96
C PRO A 71 4.75 1.88 -0.37
N SER A 72 5.00 0.70 -0.94
CA SER A 72 4.42 0.25 -2.21
C SER A 72 3.64 -1.05 -2.06
N ILE A 73 2.57 -1.21 -2.82
CA ILE A 73 1.79 -2.46 -2.91
C ILE A 73 1.79 -2.96 -4.35
N SER A 74 2.17 -4.23 -4.52
CA SER A 74 2.23 -4.92 -5.81
C SER A 74 1.46 -6.23 -5.76
N MET A 75 0.21 -6.21 -6.23
CA MET A 75 -0.69 -7.38 -6.23
C MET A 75 -1.56 -7.38 -7.49
N HIS A 76 -1.10 -8.06 -8.54
CA HIS A 76 -1.76 -8.08 -9.85
C HIS A 76 -3.09 -8.87 -9.84
N SER A 77 -3.23 -9.80 -8.90
CA SER A 77 -4.41 -10.65 -8.70
C SER A 77 -5.47 -10.01 -7.78
N LEU A 78 -5.23 -8.79 -7.30
CA LEU A 78 -6.11 -8.14 -6.33
C LEU A 78 -7.44 -7.74 -6.99
N VAL A 79 -8.55 -8.15 -6.38
CA VAL A 79 -9.92 -7.87 -6.81
C VAL A 79 -10.60 -6.88 -5.86
N TRP A 80 -10.20 -6.90 -4.58
CA TRP A 80 -10.77 -6.06 -3.54
C TRP A 80 -9.67 -5.45 -2.66
N LEU A 81 -9.77 -4.13 -2.45
CA LEU A 81 -8.83 -3.36 -1.64
C LEU A 81 -9.57 -2.51 -0.60
N LEU A 82 -9.09 -2.55 0.65
CA LEU A 82 -9.42 -1.56 1.67
C LEU A 82 -8.13 -1.02 2.28
N LEU A 83 -8.04 0.30 2.25
CA LEU A 83 -7.04 1.09 2.96
C LEU A 83 -7.81 2.07 3.86
N ASP A 84 -7.77 1.87 5.17
CA ASP A 84 -8.44 2.75 6.13
C ASP A 84 -7.44 3.24 7.17
N SER A 85 -7.44 4.56 7.39
CA SER A 85 -6.72 5.22 8.46
C SER A 85 -5.21 4.93 8.48
N CYS A 86 -4.63 4.74 7.28
CA CYS A 86 -3.19 4.55 7.07
C CYS A 86 -2.64 5.58 6.08
N ILE A 87 -1.30 5.69 5.97
CA ILE A 87 -0.70 6.41 4.84
C ILE A 87 -1.08 5.70 3.54
N VAL A 88 -1.38 6.44 2.47
CA VAL A 88 -1.69 5.83 1.17
C VAL A 88 -0.39 5.34 0.54
N PRO A 89 -0.21 4.02 0.37
CA PRO A 89 0.93 3.47 -0.32
C PRO A 89 0.86 3.81 -1.82
N PHE A 90 2.00 3.78 -2.50
CA PHE A 90 2.02 3.71 -3.94
C PHE A 90 1.41 2.39 -4.40
N LEU A 91 0.36 2.47 -5.22
CA LEU A 91 -0.33 1.32 -5.76
C LEU A 91 0.20 1.06 -7.17
N GLU A 92 0.99 0.00 -7.34
CA GLU A 92 1.36 -0.50 -8.66
C GLU A 92 0.09 -0.92 -9.44
N SER A 93 0.20 -1.06 -10.77
CA SER A 93 -0.94 -1.42 -11.61
C SER A 93 -1.68 -2.67 -11.11
N MET A 94 -2.98 -2.54 -10.81
CA MET A 94 -3.85 -3.64 -10.39
C MET A 94 -4.91 -3.88 -11.46
N PRO A 95 -4.61 -4.65 -12.52
CA PRO A 95 -5.52 -4.83 -13.65
C PRO A 95 -6.79 -5.62 -13.28
N SER A 96 -6.77 -6.40 -12.20
CA SER A 96 -7.89 -7.24 -11.76
C SER A 96 -8.80 -6.58 -10.73
N LEU A 97 -8.50 -5.33 -10.32
CA LEU A 97 -9.18 -4.68 -9.21
C LEU A 97 -10.61 -4.31 -9.60
N GLU A 98 -11.60 -4.76 -8.84
CA GLU A 98 -13.02 -4.45 -9.08
C GLU A 98 -13.58 -3.48 -8.04
N THR A 99 -13.15 -3.59 -6.79
CA THR A 99 -13.65 -2.78 -5.68
C THR A 99 -12.50 -2.22 -4.85
N ALA A 100 -12.56 -0.93 -4.54
CA ALA A 100 -11.59 -0.28 -3.67
C ALA A 100 -12.25 0.74 -2.74
N PHE A 101 -11.84 0.71 -1.48
CA PHE A 101 -12.10 1.75 -0.50
C PHE A 101 -10.76 2.34 -0.05
N VAL A 102 -10.62 3.66 -0.11
CA VAL A 102 -9.44 4.36 0.36
C VAL A 102 -9.84 5.53 1.23
N LYS A 103 -9.49 5.44 2.50
CA LYS A 103 -9.59 6.49 3.50
C LYS A 103 -8.22 6.69 4.13
N PRO A 104 -7.48 7.74 3.76
CA PRO A 104 -6.16 8.00 4.32
C PRO A 104 -6.24 8.40 5.79
N ALA A 105 -5.15 8.20 6.53
CA ALA A 105 -5.00 8.79 7.86
C ALA A 105 -5.03 10.33 7.77
N ALA A 106 -5.62 10.96 8.78
CA ALA A 106 -5.58 12.41 8.92
C ALA A 106 -4.12 12.91 8.96
N TYR A 107 -3.87 14.06 8.34
CA TYR A 107 -2.52 14.65 8.21
C TYR A 107 -1.48 13.74 7.53
N SER A 108 -1.91 12.74 6.76
CA SER A 108 -1.01 11.96 5.90
C SER A 108 -0.34 12.88 4.87
N ARG A 109 0.97 12.70 4.66
CA ARG A 109 1.76 13.49 3.73
C ARG A 109 2.15 12.63 2.53
N ASP A 110 1.93 13.16 1.33
CA ASP A 110 2.36 12.57 0.06
C ASP A 110 3.87 12.73 -0.24
N CYS A 111 4.70 12.98 0.76
CA CYS A 111 6.11 13.37 0.54
C CYS A 111 7.08 12.30 1.04
N CYS A 112 8.05 11.90 0.21
CA CYS A 112 9.18 11.08 0.63
C CYS A 112 10.05 11.83 1.67
N ILE A 113 10.48 11.15 2.74
CA ILE A 113 11.21 11.78 3.86
C ILE A 113 12.59 12.29 3.44
N ARG A 114 13.20 11.69 2.42
CA ARG A 114 14.49 12.14 1.85
C ARG A 114 14.39 13.44 1.03
N GLY A 115 13.18 13.92 0.73
CA GLY A 115 12.96 15.26 0.20
C GLY A 115 13.02 16.30 1.32
N ALA A 116 14.21 16.52 1.89
CA ALA A 116 14.43 17.74 2.66
C ALA A 116 14.09 18.91 1.73
N PHE A 117 13.18 19.79 2.14
CA PHE A 117 12.69 20.97 1.40
C PHE A 117 11.59 20.77 0.37
N LYS A 118 10.38 20.32 0.78
CA LYS A 118 9.09 20.59 0.09
C LYS A 118 8.97 20.20 -1.39
N GLU A 119 10.01 19.60 -1.97
CA GLU A 119 10.10 19.18 -3.35
C GLU A 119 10.07 17.65 -3.35
N CYS A 120 9.21 17.10 -4.21
CA CYS A 120 9.19 15.67 -4.49
C CYS A 120 10.62 15.22 -4.84
N CYS A 121 11.04 14.06 -4.29
CA CYS A 121 12.44 13.73 -4.13
C CYS A 121 13.28 13.59 -5.41
N GLY A 122 12.71 13.76 -6.62
CA GLY A 122 13.38 13.67 -7.93
C GLY A 122 14.04 12.33 -8.28
N ILE A 123 14.24 11.48 -7.27
CA ILE A 123 14.97 10.21 -7.24
C ILE A 123 13.98 9.05 -7.04
N CYS A 124 12.75 9.37 -6.66
CA CYS A 124 11.65 8.44 -6.71
C CYS A 124 11.44 8.15 -8.22
N ALA A 125 11.92 6.99 -8.70
CA ALA A 125 11.96 6.64 -10.12
C ALA A 125 10.59 6.73 -10.81
N GLU A 126 9.51 6.73 -10.03
CA GLU A 126 8.11 6.80 -10.44
C GLU A 126 7.48 8.21 -10.34
N CYS A 127 8.25 9.23 -9.97
CA CYS A 127 7.81 10.64 -9.91
C CYS A 127 8.22 11.46 -11.14
N THR A 128 8.66 10.83 -12.23
CA THR A 128 9.10 11.54 -13.45
C THR A 128 7.91 11.93 -14.32
N GLY A 129 7.24 13.03 -13.94
CA GLY A 129 6.45 13.81 -14.88
C GLY A 129 7.38 14.68 -15.72
N ASP A 130 7.61 14.31 -16.97
CA ASP A 130 8.24 15.19 -17.95
C ASP A 130 7.27 16.32 -18.28
N GLY A 131 7.51 17.52 -17.73
CA GLY A 131 6.67 18.69 -17.96
C GLY A 131 6.74 19.71 -16.83
N ASP A 132 7.07 20.95 -17.21
CA ASP A 132 7.40 22.16 -16.45
C ASP A 132 6.31 22.72 -15.50
N HIS A 133 5.39 21.90 -15.02
CA HIS A 133 4.46 22.27 -13.95
C HIS A 133 4.21 21.05 -13.05
N GLY A 134 4.82 21.06 -11.87
CA GLY A 134 4.68 20.02 -10.86
C GLY A 134 3.21 19.83 -10.48
N SER A 135 2.65 18.68 -10.84
CA SER A 135 1.45 18.06 -10.23
C SER A 135 1.09 16.79 -11.00
N ARG A 136 1.82 15.70 -10.79
CA ARG A 136 1.31 14.35 -11.06
C ARG A 136 1.74 13.40 -9.94
N CYS A 137 1.15 13.59 -8.75
CA CYS A 137 1.14 12.55 -7.73
C CYS A 137 0.09 11.52 -8.15
N VAL A 138 0.51 10.51 -8.91
CA VAL A 138 -0.37 9.49 -9.49
C VAL A 138 -0.72 8.43 -8.43
N LEU A 139 -1.46 8.84 -7.41
CA LEU A 139 -2.01 7.95 -6.38
C LEU A 139 -2.99 6.90 -6.95
N LEU A 140 -3.58 7.19 -8.12
CA LEU A 140 -4.72 6.45 -8.66
C LEU A 140 -4.37 5.43 -9.74
N GLY A 141 -3.09 5.34 -10.17
CA GLY A 141 -2.69 4.42 -11.23
C GLY A 141 -3.05 2.97 -10.95
N GLY A 142 -2.81 2.51 -9.72
CA GLY A 142 -3.22 1.17 -9.28
C GLY A 142 -4.73 0.99 -9.10
N LEU A 143 -5.50 2.08 -8.97
CA LEU A 143 -6.96 2.05 -8.77
C LEU A 143 -7.75 2.14 -10.08
N SER A 144 -7.09 2.38 -11.22
CA SER A 144 -7.76 2.72 -12.49
C SER A 144 -8.71 1.65 -13.02
N SER A 145 -8.54 0.40 -12.59
CA SER A 145 -9.38 -0.74 -13.01
C SER A 145 -10.64 -0.89 -12.15
N ALA A 146 -10.70 -0.24 -10.97
CA ALA A 146 -11.79 -0.41 -10.02
C ALA A 146 -13.12 0.08 -10.60
N ILE A 147 -14.14 -0.79 -10.52
CA ILE A 147 -15.52 -0.50 -10.94
C ILE A 147 -16.27 0.21 -9.81
N HIS A 148 -16.05 -0.24 -8.58
CA HIS A 148 -16.62 0.34 -7.36
C HIS A 148 -15.50 1.00 -6.56
N LEU A 149 -15.41 2.33 -6.66
CA LEU A 149 -14.38 3.10 -5.99
C LEU A 149 -15.01 4.07 -4.98
N GLU A 150 -14.62 3.95 -3.72
CA GLU A 150 -14.96 4.90 -2.66
C GLU A 150 -13.68 5.56 -2.14
N LEU A 151 -13.66 6.90 -2.19
CA LEU A 151 -12.55 7.72 -1.70
C LEU A 151 -13.09 8.65 -0.62
N VAL A 152 -12.49 8.58 0.57
CA VAL A 152 -12.83 9.44 1.70
C VAL A 152 -11.65 10.35 1.99
N ALA A 153 -11.90 11.67 1.99
CA ALA A 153 -10.90 12.66 2.36
C ALA A 153 -10.97 12.97 3.87
N GLU A 154 -9.81 13.11 4.50
CA GLU A 154 -9.64 13.53 5.89
C GLU A 154 -8.95 14.90 5.98
N PRO A 155 -9.19 15.69 7.05
CA PRO A 155 -8.54 16.97 7.26
C PRO A 155 -7.01 16.86 7.22
N GLY A 156 -6.37 17.84 6.59
CA GLY A 156 -4.91 17.89 6.48
C GLY A 156 -4.32 17.02 5.36
N MET A 157 -5.15 16.39 4.51
CA MET A 157 -4.71 15.86 3.23
C MET A 157 -4.31 17.01 2.30
N LEU A 158 -3.03 17.09 1.97
CA LEU A 158 -2.53 18.05 1.00
C LEU A 158 -2.48 17.36 -0.37
N TYR A 159 -3.39 17.79 -1.27
CA TYR A 159 -3.45 17.47 -2.72
C TYR A 159 -4.03 16.10 -3.13
N LEU A 160 -5.36 16.03 -3.28
CA LEU A 160 -6.02 15.15 -4.26
C LEU A 160 -6.51 16.02 -5.44
N GLU A 161 -5.61 16.47 -6.32
CA GLU A 161 -6.02 17.06 -7.59
C GLU A 161 -6.02 16.00 -8.69
N GLY A 162 -7.17 15.80 -9.34
CA GLY A 162 -7.32 14.92 -10.50
C GLY A 162 -8.50 13.96 -10.39
N ILE A 163 -9.72 14.49 -10.41
CA ILE A 163 -10.90 13.78 -10.93
C ILE A 163 -11.17 14.35 -12.33
#